data_AF-A0A7Z9KYP4-F1
#
_entry.id   AF-A0A7Z9KYP4-F1
#
_cell.length_a   1.000
_cell.length_b   1.000
_cell.length_c   1.000
_cell.angle_alpha   90.00
_cell.angle_beta   90.00
_cell.angle_gamma   90.00
#
_symmetry.space_group_name_H-M   'P 1'
#
loop_
_entity.id
_entity.type
_entity.pdbx_description
1 polymer ?
#
loop_
_entity_poly.entity_id
_entity_poly.type
_entity_poly.pdbx_seq_one_letter_code
_entity_poly.pdbx_strand_id
1 'polypeptide(L)'
;MKVEKVELSDDYTRIDLIHYADPQYISGGWVQIYPETYIQPNGTPVKLKLLNVINIPIAPTKHYYKHGNDRVAFSLFFPPVPKGVEYIDLIERLNGGDSFFNVYGIRMREINEGPIHLDKFSLN
;
A
#
# COMPACT_ATOMS: atom_id res chain seq x y z
N MET A 1 6.44 -5.63 -5.23
CA MET A 1 5.53 -4.52 -4.87
C MET A 1 6.35 -3.34 -4.37
N LYS A 2 5.94 -2.10 -4.65
CA LYS A 2 6.57 -0.86 -4.18
C LYS A 2 5.53 0.01 -3.48
N VAL A 3 5.91 0.62 -2.35
CA VAL A 3 5.10 1.66 -1.67
C VAL A 3 5.44 3.00 -2.31
N GLU A 4 4.43 3.70 -2.81
CA GLU A 4 4.59 5.03 -3.41
C GLU A 4 4.33 6.15 -2.40
N LYS A 5 3.24 6.03 -1.62
CA LYS A 5 2.82 7.07 -0.69
C LYS A 5 2.12 6.45 0.52
N VAL A 6 2.32 7.07 1.67
CA VAL A 6 1.49 6.89 2.85
C VAL A 6 0.80 8.22 3.15
N GLU A 7 -0.52 8.19 3.28
CA GLU A 7 -1.33 9.34 3.65
C GLU A 7 -2.02 9.07 4.98
N LEU A 8 -1.90 10.05 5.89
CA LEU A 8 -2.43 9.98 7.24
C LEU A 8 -3.54 11.01 7.41
N SER A 9 -4.64 10.59 8.01
CA SER A 9 -5.74 11.47 8.41
C SER A 9 -6.30 11.00 9.74
N ASP A 10 -7.21 11.79 10.32
CA ASP A 10 -7.93 11.40 11.53
C ASP A 10 -8.96 10.28 11.27
N ASP A 11 -9.31 10.01 10.01
CA ASP A 11 -10.34 9.02 9.63
C ASP A 11 -9.75 7.71 9.07
N TYR A 12 -8.59 7.77 8.42
CA TYR A 12 -7.95 6.62 7.81
C TYR A 12 -6.43 6.78 7.66
N THR A 13 -5.77 5.65 7.43
CA THR A 13 -4.44 5.56 6.82
C THR A 13 -4.57 4.93 5.45
N ARG A 14 -4.04 5.60 4.42
CA ARG A 14 -4.03 5.13 3.04
C ARG A 14 -2.60 4.82 2.61
N ILE A 15 -2.42 3.66 1.97
CA ILE A 15 -1.14 3.25 1.38
C ILE A 15 -1.34 3.07 -0.11
N ASP A 16 -0.61 3.86 -0.90
CA ASP A 16 -0.57 3.75 -2.35
C ASP A 16 0.59 2.85 -2.78
N LEU A 17 0.28 1.89 -3.64
CA LEU A 17 1.16 0.78 -4.00
C LEU A 17 1.21 0.60 -5.52
N ILE A 18 2.36 0.15 -6.00
CA ILE A 18 2.52 -0.38 -7.36
C ILE A 18 2.94 -1.85 -7.28
N HIS A 19 2.19 -2.71 -7.94
CA HIS A 19 2.61 -4.07 -8.23
C HIS A 19 3.00 -4.18 -9.70
N TYR A 20 4.15 -4.82 -9.95
CA TYR A 20 4.66 -5.09 -11.29
C TYR A 20 4.37 -6.55 -11.62
N ALA A 21 3.88 -6.80 -12.83
CA ALA A 21 3.81 -8.14 -13.37
C ALA A 21 5.19 -8.81 -13.31
N ASP A 22 5.19 -10.12 -13.15
CA ASP A 22 6.44 -10.87 -13.16
C ASP A 22 6.90 -11.08 -14.62
N PRO A 23 8.07 -10.56 -15.01
CA PRO A 23 8.55 -10.64 -16.39
C PRO A 23 8.81 -12.07 -16.85
N GLN A 24 8.90 -13.05 -15.94
CA GLN A 24 9.05 -14.46 -16.33
C GLN A 24 7.80 -15.02 -17.03
N TYR A 25 6.63 -14.41 -16.84
CA TYR A 25 5.39 -14.81 -17.47
C TYR A 25 5.04 -13.89 -18.64
N ILE A 26 4.86 -14.45 -19.85
CA ILE A 26 4.50 -13.68 -21.06
C ILE A 26 3.26 -12.81 -20.82
N SER A 27 2.23 -13.39 -20.17
CA SER A 27 0.98 -12.70 -19.84
C SER A 27 1.01 -11.96 -18.50
N GLY A 28 2.16 -11.90 -17.81
CA GLY A 28 2.35 -11.19 -16.53
C GLY A 28 1.68 -11.81 -15.30
N GLY A 29 0.88 -12.86 -15.46
CA GLY A 29 0.23 -13.56 -14.36
C GLY A 29 -0.99 -12.83 -13.81
N TRP A 30 -1.19 -12.88 -12.50
CA TRP A 30 -2.30 -12.23 -11.83
C TRP A 30 -1.91 -11.67 -10.47
N VAL A 31 -2.72 -10.74 -9.97
CA VAL A 31 -2.59 -10.17 -8.62
C VAL A 31 -3.97 -9.97 -7.99
N GLN A 32 -4.02 -10.00 -6.67
CA GLN A 32 -5.18 -9.71 -5.84
C GLN A 32 -4.69 -9.30 -4.44
N ILE A 33 -5.60 -8.88 -3.57
CA ILE A 33 -5.33 -8.69 -2.13
C ILE A 33 -6.23 -9.58 -1.28
N TYR A 34 -5.68 -10.17 -0.23
CA TYR A 34 -6.48 -10.91 0.75
C TYR A 34 -7.23 -9.98 1.71
N PRO A 35 -8.50 -10.29 2.07
CA PRO A 35 -9.28 -9.47 2.99
C PRO A 35 -8.71 -9.44 4.41
N GLU A 36 -7.88 -10.41 4.79
CA GLU A 36 -7.19 -10.47 6.08
C GLU A 36 -6.01 -9.50 6.19
N THR A 37 -5.68 -8.76 5.13
CA THR A 37 -4.57 -7.79 5.11
C THR A 37 -4.73 -6.77 6.24
N TYR A 38 -3.62 -6.42 6.88
CA TYR A 38 -3.59 -5.44 7.96
C TYR A 38 -2.30 -4.65 7.95
N ILE A 39 -2.32 -3.49 8.59
CA ILE A 39 -1.11 -2.78 9.00
C ILE A 39 -0.88 -2.97 10.50
N GLN A 40 0.38 -3.01 10.90
CA GLN A 40 0.79 -3.20 12.29
C GLN A 40 1.84 -2.16 12.66
N PRO A 41 1.55 -1.24 13.60
CA PRO A 41 2.57 -0.36 14.16
C PRO A 41 3.71 -1.19 14.79
N ASN A 42 4.95 -0.92 14.37
CA ASN A 42 6.11 -1.65 14.88
C ASN A 42 6.21 -1.52 16.41
N GLY A 43 6.57 -2.62 17.06
CA GLY A 43 6.65 -2.68 18.53
C GLY A 43 5.31 -2.86 19.23
N THR A 44 4.20 -2.99 18.50
CA THR A 44 2.87 -3.26 19.06
C THR A 44 2.28 -4.56 18.50
N PRO A 45 1.40 -5.27 19.23
CA PRO A 45 0.63 -6.39 18.70
C PRO A 45 -0.64 -5.94 17.94
N VAL A 46 -0.88 -4.63 17.82
CA VAL A 46 -2.13 -4.07 17.29
C VAL A 46 -2.18 -4.28 15.78
N LYS A 47 -3.26 -4.89 15.30
CA LYS A 47 -3.53 -5.08 13.87
C LYS A 47 -4.68 -4.16 13.44
N LEU A 48 -4.37 -3.21 12.58
CA LEU A 48 -5.37 -2.33 11.96
C LEU A 48 -5.79 -2.95 10.63
N LYS A 49 -6.99 -3.53 10.59
CA LYS A 49 -7.48 -4.35 9.47
C LYS A 49 -7.83 -3.50 8.25
N LEU A 50 -7.72 -4.11 7.07
CA LEU A 50 -8.15 -3.52 5.81
C LEU A 50 -9.62 -3.09 5.88
N LEU A 51 -9.89 -1.83 5.54
CA LEU A 51 -11.23 -1.25 5.47
C LEU A 51 -11.76 -1.23 4.04
N ASN A 52 -10.88 -0.87 3.09
CA ASN A 52 -11.26 -0.70 1.69
C ASN A 52 -10.06 -0.82 0.75
N VAL A 53 -10.36 -1.03 -0.53
CA VAL A 53 -9.39 -1.08 -1.63
C VAL A 53 -9.87 -0.25 -2.82
N ILE A 54 -8.91 0.29 -3.59
CA ILE A 54 -9.17 0.94 -4.87
C ILE A 54 -8.26 0.31 -5.92
N ASN A 55 -8.81 -0.04 -7.09
CA ASN A 55 -8.09 -0.55 -8.27
C ASN A 55 -7.35 -1.89 -8.10
N ILE A 56 -7.70 -2.69 -7.09
CA ILE A 56 -7.25 -4.07 -6.93
C ILE A 56 -8.40 -4.95 -6.43
N PRO A 57 -8.58 -6.19 -6.93
CA PRO A 57 -9.64 -7.05 -6.44
C PRO A 57 -9.27 -7.72 -5.11
N ILE A 58 -10.30 -7.97 -4.30
CA ILE A 58 -10.21 -8.83 -3.12
C ILE A 58 -10.32 -10.30 -3.54
N ALA A 59 -9.45 -11.14 -2.98
CA ALA A 59 -9.48 -12.58 -3.17
C ALA A 59 -10.88 -13.15 -2.88
N PRO A 60 -11.39 -14.11 -3.67
CA PRO A 60 -10.66 -14.91 -4.68
C PRO A 60 -10.60 -14.29 -6.09
N THR A 61 -11.15 -13.08 -6.27
CA THR A 61 -11.17 -12.38 -7.57
C THR A 61 -9.79 -11.87 -7.92
N LYS A 62 -9.41 -11.98 -9.20
CA LYS A 62 -8.07 -11.68 -9.68
C LYS A 62 -8.06 -10.58 -10.73
N HIS A 63 -7.03 -9.75 -10.67
CA HIS A 63 -6.62 -8.92 -11.79
C HIS A 63 -5.61 -9.71 -12.60
N TYR A 64 -5.90 -9.95 -13.87
CA TYR A 64 -4.98 -10.59 -14.80
C TYR A 64 -4.25 -9.52 -15.59
N TYR A 65 -2.92 -9.60 -15.60
CA TYR A 65 -2.10 -8.77 -16.48
C TYR A 65 -2.27 -9.19 -17.93
N LYS A 66 -1.83 -8.34 -18.86
CA LYS A 66 -1.77 -8.66 -20.29
C LYS A 66 -0.34 -9.02 -20.69
N HIS A 67 0.65 -8.39 -20.07
CA HIS A 67 2.07 -8.53 -20.40
C HIS A 67 2.97 -8.56 -19.15
N GLY A 68 4.15 -9.21 -19.26
CA GLY A 68 5.13 -9.32 -18.18
C GLY A 68 5.75 -8.01 -17.66
N ASN A 69 5.56 -6.89 -18.37
CA ASN A 69 6.02 -5.56 -17.94
C ASN A 69 4.87 -4.65 -17.48
N ASP A 70 3.65 -5.18 -17.40
CA ASP A 70 2.50 -4.42 -16.91
C ASP A 70 2.66 -4.08 -15.43
N ARG A 71 1.91 -3.08 -15.00
CA ARG A 71 1.81 -2.70 -13.59
C ARG A 71 0.39 -2.31 -13.24
N VAL A 72 0.02 -2.53 -11.99
CA VAL A 72 -1.21 -2.00 -11.41
C VAL A 72 -0.86 -1.07 -10.24
N ALA A 73 -1.47 0.11 -10.25
CA ALA A 73 -1.43 1.04 -9.13
C ALA A 73 -2.75 0.93 -8.36
N PHE A 74 -2.66 0.78 -7.04
CA PHE A 74 -3.82 0.56 -6.18
C PHE A 74 -3.61 1.17 -4.81
N SER A 75 -4.70 1.31 -4.06
CA SER A 75 -4.70 1.89 -2.73
C SER A 75 -5.37 0.95 -1.73
N LEU A 76 -4.78 0.85 -0.54
CA LEU A 76 -5.34 0.13 0.60
C LEU A 76 -5.65 1.13 1.72
N PHE A 77 -6.81 0.97 2.35
CA PHE A 77 -7.28 1.84 3.42
C PHE A 77 -7.39 1.06 4.72
N PHE A 78 -6.93 1.67 5.81
CA PHE A 78 -6.89 1.12 7.15
C PHE A 78 -7.38 2.17 8.16
N PRO A 79 -7.70 1.77 9.41
CA PRO A 79 -7.92 2.72 10.49
C PRO A 79 -6.73 3.68 10.67
N PRO A 80 -6.95 4.87 11.26
CA PRO A 80 -5.88 5.78 11.63
C PRO A 80 -4.81 5.10 12.47
N VAL A 81 -3.55 5.30 12.12
CA VAL A 81 -2.43 4.87 12.95
C VAL A 81 -2.30 5.81 14.16
N PRO A 82 -2.07 5.29 15.39
CA PRO A 82 -1.86 6.14 16.57
C PRO A 82 -0.74 7.17 16.36
N LYS A 83 -0.92 8.36 16.95
CA LYS A 83 0.08 9.44 16.89
C LYS A 83 1.40 8.97 17.50
N GLY A 84 2.51 9.36 16.88
CA GLY A 84 3.87 9.02 17.33
C GLY A 84 4.42 7.69 16.79
N VAL A 85 3.64 6.92 16.03
CA VAL A 85 4.15 5.74 15.31
C VAL A 85 5.02 6.18 14.13
N GLU A 86 6.27 5.72 14.11
CA GLU A 86 7.21 6.05 13.03
C GLU A 86 7.24 5.03 11.89
N TYR A 87 6.92 3.77 12.20
CA TYR A 87 7.00 2.65 11.28
C TYR A 87 5.78 1.73 11.43
N ILE A 88 5.31 1.21 10.30
CA ILE A 88 4.32 0.14 10.24
C ILE A 88 4.81 -0.99 9.34
N ASP A 89 4.31 -2.18 9.59
CA ASP A 89 4.40 -3.30 8.66
C ASP A 89 3.05 -3.46 7.94
N LEU A 90 3.05 -3.66 6.62
CA LEU A 90 1.90 -4.10 5.84
C LEU A 90 1.98 -5.60 5.65
N ILE A 91 1.01 -6.33 6.19
CA ILE A 91 1.00 -7.78 6.22
C ILE A 91 -0.28 -8.29 5.58
N GLU A 92 -0.14 -9.00 4.45
CA GLU A 92 -1.26 -9.69 3.82
C GLU A 92 -1.56 -11.01 4.54
N ARG A 93 -0.53 -11.84 4.76
CA ARG A 93 -0.64 -13.09 5.52
C ARG A 93 0.72 -13.56 6.04
N LEU A 94 0.78 -13.91 7.32
CA LEU A 94 1.93 -14.60 7.91
C LEU A 94 1.86 -16.11 7.64
N ASN A 95 3.01 -16.77 7.51
CA ASN A 95 3.16 -18.22 7.35
C ASN A 95 2.58 -18.81 6.04
N GLY A 96 2.49 -17.99 4.99
CA GLY A 96 2.01 -18.42 3.67
C GLY A 96 3.08 -18.63 2.62
N GLY A 97 4.37 -18.52 2.98
CA GLY A 97 5.49 -18.51 2.03
C GLY A 97 5.63 -17.18 1.28
N ASP A 98 6.47 -17.17 0.24
CA ASP A 98 6.87 -15.96 -0.51
C ASP A 98 5.78 -15.41 -1.45
N SER A 99 4.59 -16.01 -1.45
CA SER A 99 3.48 -15.64 -2.34
C SER A 99 2.57 -14.54 -1.80
N PHE A 100 2.79 -14.07 -0.56
CA PHE A 100 1.97 -13.04 0.08
C PHE A 100 2.73 -11.72 0.21
N PHE A 101 2.00 -10.62 0.03
CA PHE A 101 2.56 -9.28 0.09
C PHE A 101 2.78 -8.84 1.53
N ASN A 102 3.99 -9.07 2.04
CA ASN A 102 4.44 -8.55 3.33
C ASN A 102 5.55 -7.50 3.11
N VAL A 103 5.30 -6.26 3.53
CA VAL A 103 6.25 -5.15 3.45
C VAL A 103 6.50 -4.61 4.85
N TYR A 104 7.75 -4.72 5.30
CA TYR A 104 8.14 -4.36 6.65
C TYR A 104 8.79 -2.98 6.71
N GLY A 105 8.62 -2.29 7.84
CA GLY A 105 9.29 -1.03 8.12
C GLY A 105 8.88 0.11 7.19
N ILE A 106 7.63 0.13 6.73
CA ILE A 106 7.08 1.27 5.99
C ILE A 106 7.13 2.47 6.91
N ARG A 107 7.85 3.49 6.47
CA ARG A 107 8.10 4.66 7.28
C ARG A 107 6.98 5.68 7.10
N MET A 108 6.43 6.17 8.21
CA MET A 108 5.24 7.03 8.24
C MET A 108 5.51 8.50 7.88
N ARG A 109 6.74 8.90 7.50
CA ARG A 109 6.97 10.26 6.97
C ARG A 109 6.18 10.38 5.67
N GLU A 110 5.43 11.46 5.52
CA GLU A 110 4.92 11.90 4.22
C GLU A 110 6.08 11.79 3.21
N ILE A 111 5.94 10.95 2.19
CA ILE A 111 6.81 11.05 1.01
C ILE A 111 6.32 12.31 0.28
N ASN A 112 6.71 13.46 0.82
CA ASN A 112 6.50 14.77 0.22
C ASN A 112 7.47 14.90 -0.95
N GLU A 113 7.09 14.40 -2.13
CA GLU A 113 7.21 15.28 -3.28
C GLU A 113 5.99 16.20 -3.21
N GLY A 114 6.11 17.25 -2.38
CA GLY A 114 5.00 18.19 -2.17
C GLY A 114 4.59 18.85 -3.49
N PRO A 115 3.35 19.31 -3.63
CA PRO A 115 3.01 20.21 -4.73
C PRO A 115 3.94 21.42 -4.65
N ILE A 116 4.59 21.75 -5.77
CA ILE A 116 5.28 23.03 -5.91
C ILE A 116 4.23 24.11 -5.70
N HIS A 117 4.18 24.73 -4.51
CA HIS A 117 3.46 25.98 -4.30
C HIS A 117 4.24 27.10 -4.99
N LEU A 118 4.03 27.23 -6.31
CA LEU A 118 4.04 28.54 -6.93
C LEU A 118 2.79 29.23 -6.38
N ASP A 119 2.96 30.08 -5.37
CA ASP A 119 2.09 31.22 -5.06
C ASP A 119 2.35 31.73 -3.64
N LYS A 120 3.56 32.23 -3.36
CA LYS A 120 3.80 33.28 -2.34
C LYS A 120 5.01 34.14 -2.72
N PHE A 121 4.92 34.82 -3.86
CA PHE A 121 5.57 36.11 -4.05
C PHE A 121 4.50 37.13 -4.43
N SER A 122 3.56 37.37 -3.53
CA SER A 122 2.92 38.68 -3.46
C SER A 122 3.90 39.60 -2.74
N LEU A 123 4.64 40.39 -3.52
CA LEU A 123 5.30 41.57 -3.01
C LEU A 123 4.30 42.73 -3.06
N ASN A 124 4.26 43.45 -1.94
CA ASN A 124 3.58 44.73 -1.76
C ASN A 124 3.97 45.75 -2.81
#